data_AF-A0A843XV86-F1
#
_entry.id   AF-A0A843XV86-F1
#
_cell.length_a   1.000
_cell.length_b   1.000
_cell.length_c   1.000
_cell.angle_alpha   90.00
_cell.angle_beta   90.00
_cell.angle_gamma   90.00
#
_symmetry.space_group_name_H-M   'P 1'
#
loop_
_entity.id
_entity.type
_entity.pdbx_description
1 polymer ?
#
loop_
_entity_poly.entity_id
_entity_poly.type
_entity_poly.pdbx_seq_one_letter_code
_entity_poly.pdbx_strand_id
1 'polypeptide(L)'
;MATQGHSKGQSVNRPPLFDGKDYTYWKTRMEYFLQGFDFQIWSIVEEGDLLVTNEKDKWTEDDRKKISLNCKAKSILCCALSKKEFNHVSACKSAMEMWQKLRITYEGTDKVKETRIDILVTQYERFQMQPGESITQMFSRFIDITNGLAGLGKINEMGDMVRKILRSLPSSWTPKVTAIEEANDLKKMLLEKLIGSLMAHEINIERL
;
A
#
# COMPACT_ATOMS: atom_id res chain seq x y z
N MET A 1 1.13 -37.99 -15.74
CA MET A 1 0.52 -36.86 -16.46
C MET A 1 -0.21 -35.99 -15.45
N ALA A 2 0.29 -34.79 -15.19
CA ALA A 2 -0.34 -33.83 -14.30
C ALA A 2 -1.55 -33.22 -15.01
N THR A 3 -2.74 -33.36 -14.42
CA THR A 3 -3.94 -32.63 -14.89
C THR A 3 -3.81 -31.17 -14.48
N GLN A 4 -3.55 -30.30 -15.45
CA GLN A 4 -3.74 -28.86 -15.34
C GLN A 4 -5.19 -28.58 -14.91
N GLY A 5 -5.37 -28.18 -13.66
CA GLY A 5 -6.64 -27.67 -13.16
C GLY A 5 -6.90 -26.31 -13.78
N HIS A 6 -7.87 -26.22 -14.69
CA HIS A 6 -8.43 -24.94 -15.11
C HIS A 6 -8.99 -24.23 -13.88
N SER A 7 -8.41 -23.10 -13.50
CA SER A 7 -8.93 -22.27 -12.41
C SER A 7 -10.28 -21.69 -12.84
N LYS A 8 -11.37 -22.23 -12.28
CA LYS A 8 -12.72 -21.66 -12.47
C LYS A 8 -12.78 -20.27 -11.83
N GLY A 9 -13.53 -19.35 -12.45
CA GLY A 9 -13.82 -18.05 -11.87
C GLY A 9 -14.53 -18.17 -10.52
N GLN A 10 -14.29 -17.20 -9.63
CA GLN A 10 -14.95 -17.15 -8.32
C GLN A 10 -16.41 -16.68 -8.44
N SER A 11 -17.23 -17.02 -7.44
CA SER A 11 -18.64 -16.63 -7.41
C SER A 11 -18.80 -15.11 -7.30
N VAL A 12 -19.72 -14.55 -8.08
CA VAL A 12 -20.16 -13.14 -7.97
C VAL A 12 -21.22 -12.93 -6.89
N ASN A 13 -21.82 -14.02 -6.39
CA ASN A 13 -22.93 -13.98 -5.44
C ASN A 13 -22.51 -14.34 -4.01
N ARG A 14 -21.25 -14.77 -3.81
CA ARG A 14 -20.72 -15.12 -2.49
C ARG A 14 -19.56 -14.19 -2.15
N PRO A 15 -19.51 -13.66 -0.91
CA PRO A 15 -18.38 -12.85 -0.49
C PRO A 15 -17.08 -13.66 -0.56
N PRO A 16 -15.94 -13.03 -0.91
CA PRO A 16 -14.65 -13.68 -0.88
C PRO A 16 -14.30 -14.07 0.57
N LEU A 17 -13.87 -15.31 0.78
CA LEU A 17 -13.47 -15.80 2.09
C LEU A 17 -12.09 -15.29 2.48
N PHE A 18 -11.94 -14.83 3.72
CA PHE A 18 -10.69 -14.47 4.35
C PHE A 18 -10.26 -15.52 5.37
N ASP A 19 -9.08 -16.07 5.17
CA ASP A 19 -8.45 -17.07 6.04
C ASP A 19 -7.26 -16.51 6.84
N GLY A 20 -7.03 -15.19 6.77
CA GLY A 20 -5.90 -14.51 7.41
C GLY A 20 -4.69 -14.31 6.49
N LYS A 21 -4.74 -14.72 5.22
CA LYS A 21 -3.66 -14.53 4.24
C LYS A 21 -4.03 -13.50 3.17
N ASP A 22 -3.01 -12.85 2.62
CA ASP A 22 -3.12 -11.86 1.53
C ASP A 22 -4.24 -10.84 1.75
N TYR A 23 -4.22 -10.20 2.93
CA TYR A 23 -5.27 -9.24 3.33
C TYR A 23 -5.52 -8.17 2.28
N THR A 24 -4.47 -7.63 1.65
CA THR A 24 -4.61 -6.64 0.56
C THR A 24 -5.45 -7.17 -0.60
N TYR A 25 -5.22 -8.42 -1.02
CA TYR A 25 -6.00 -9.05 -2.08
C TYR A 25 -7.46 -9.26 -1.65
N TRP A 26 -7.68 -9.81 -0.45
CA TRP A 26 -9.02 -10.04 0.07
C TRP A 26 -9.80 -8.73 0.23
N LYS A 27 -9.17 -7.71 0.81
CA LYS A 27 -9.75 -6.39 1.05
C LYS A 27 -10.26 -5.79 -0.25
N THR A 28 -9.40 -5.65 -1.27
CA THR A 28 -9.80 -5.10 -2.58
C THR A 28 -10.96 -5.88 -3.20
N ARG A 29 -10.95 -7.22 -3.10
CA ARG A 29 -12.04 -8.06 -3.59
C ARG A 29 -13.33 -7.89 -2.81
N MET A 30 -13.25 -7.70 -1.49
CA MET A 30 -14.39 -7.48 -0.63
C MET A 30 -15.01 -6.10 -0.88
N GLU A 31 -14.19 -5.06 -1.06
CA GLU A 31 -14.63 -3.71 -1.43
C GLU A 31 -15.46 -3.76 -2.72
N TYR A 32 -14.94 -4.40 -3.77
CA TYR A 32 -15.68 -4.57 -5.03
C TYR A 32 -16.96 -5.39 -4.87
N PHE A 33 -16.94 -6.43 -4.02
CA PHE A 33 -18.13 -7.23 -3.75
C PHE A 33 -19.23 -6.41 -3.08
N LEU A 34 -18.89 -5.62 -2.04
CA LEU A 34 -19.85 -4.78 -1.33
C LEU A 34 -20.41 -3.68 -2.25
N GLN A 35 -19.55 -3.00 -3.00
CA GLN A 35 -19.95 -1.97 -3.97
C GLN A 35 -20.86 -2.53 -5.07
N GLY A 36 -20.54 -3.72 -5.60
CA GLY A 36 -21.34 -4.39 -6.62
C GLY A 36 -22.66 -4.96 -6.11
N PHE A 37 -22.75 -5.28 -4.81
CA PHE A 37 -23.97 -5.79 -4.20
C PHE A 37 -24.96 -4.66 -3.88
N ASP A 38 -24.50 -3.60 -3.22
CA ASP A 38 -25.25 -2.38 -2.94
C ASP A 38 -24.26 -1.29 -2.49
N PHE A 39 -24.13 -0.21 -3.26
CA PHE A 39 -23.22 0.88 -2.90
C PHE A 39 -23.53 1.50 -1.53
N GLN A 40 -24.81 1.51 -1.10
CA GLN A 40 -25.17 2.01 0.23
C GLN A 40 -24.62 1.14 1.36
N ILE A 41 -24.41 -0.16 1.11
CA ILE A 41 -23.74 -1.05 2.07
C ILE A 41 -22.26 -0.67 2.20
N TRP A 42 -21.58 -0.35 1.09
CA TRP A 42 -20.19 0.10 1.13
C TRP A 42 -20.04 1.41 1.91
N SER A 43 -20.88 2.42 1.64
CA SER A 43 -20.87 3.68 2.39
C SER A 43 -21.03 3.46 3.90
N ILE A 44 -21.89 2.52 4.31
CA ILE A 44 -22.07 2.17 5.73
C ILE A 44 -20.82 1.52 6.34
N VAL A 45 -20.12 0.68 5.59
CA VAL A 45 -18.89 0.00 6.03
C VAL A 45 -17.71 0.98 6.13
N GLU A 46 -17.62 1.93 5.19
CA GLU A 46 -16.53 2.90 5.10
C GLU A 46 -16.72 4.09 6.05
N GLU A 47 -17.88 4.73 6.00
CA GLU A 47 -18.15 6.02 6.66
C GLU A 47 -18.85 5.85 8.02
N GLY A 48 -19.48 4.69 8.25
CA GLY A 48 -19.98 4.33 9.58
C GLY A 48 -21.24 5.07 10.04
N ASP A 49 -22.03 5.58 9.10
CA ASP A 49 -23.17 6.49 9.36
C ASP A 49 -24.37 5.82 10.06
N LEU A 50 -24.16 5.30 11.27
CA LEU A 50 -25.08 4.45 12.01
C LEU A 50 -25.24 4.81 13.48
N LEU A 51 -24.84 6.01 13.87
CA LEU A 51 -25.15 6.49 15.20
C LEU A 51 -26.59 7.02 15.23
N VAL A 52 -27.55 6.12 15.02
CA VAL A 52 -28.93 6.36 15.46
C VAL A 52 -28.91 6.26 16.99
N THR A 53 -28.64 7.39 17.65
CA THR A 53 -28.56 7.50 19.11
C THR A 53 -29.93 7.67 19.77
N ASN A 54 -30.97 7.88 18.96
CA ASN A 54 -32.34 8.09 19.42
C ASN A 54 -32.98 6.76 19.84
N GLU A 55 -33.90 6.84 20.81
CA GLU A 55 -34.75 5.72 21.22
C GLU A 55 -35.51 5.14 20.02
N LYS A 56 -35.75 3.82 20.03
CA LYS A 56 -36.41 3.09 18.92
C LYS A 56 -37.73 3.71 18.46
N ASP A 57 -38.46 4.32 19.39
CA ASP A 57 -39.76 4.92 19.15
C ASP A 57 -39.69 6.24 18.36
N LYS A 58 -38.49 6.83 18.23
CA LYS A 58 -38.20 8.06 17.47
C LYS A 58 -37.51 7.80 16.13
N TRP A 59 -37.34 6.54 15.75
CA TRP A 59 -36.65 6.20 14.51
C TRP A 59 -37.46 6.59 13.28
N THR A 60 -36.84 7.37 12.42
CA THR A 60 -37.33 7.66 11.08
C THR A 60 -37.20 6.44 10.18
N GLU A 61 -37.83 6.48 9.02
CA GLU A 61 -37.66 5.43 8.01
C GLU A 61 -36.20 5.33 7.52
N ASP A 62 -35.50 6.47 7.48
CA ASP A 62 -34.08 6.51 7.13
C ASP A 62 -33.21 5.81 8.18
N ASP A 63 -33.49 6.01 9.47
CA ASP A 63 -32.79 5.32 10.57
C ASP A 63 -32.94 3.80 10.47
N ARG A 64 -34.16 3.32 10.19
CA ARG A 64 -34.44 1.88 10.00
C ARG A 64 -33.71 1.33 8.79
N LYS A 65 -33.66 2.10 7.69
CA LYS A 65 -32.93 1.73 6.49
C LYS A 65 -31.43 1.59 6.76
N LYS A 66 -30.82 2.56 7.44
CA LYS A 66 -29.41 2.52 7.85
C LYS A 66 -29.13 1.26 8.69
N ILE A 67 -29.90 1.02 9.74
CA ILE A 67 -29.73 -0.17 10.60
C ILE A 67 -29.86 -1.47 9.81
N SER A 68 -30.81 -1.55 8.87
CA SER A 68 -30.97 -2.69 7.98
C SER A 68 -29.73 -2.92 7.11
N LEU A 69 -29.18 -1.84 6.52
CA LEU A 69 -27.94 -1.89 5.73
C LEU A 69 -26.75 -2.34 6.59
N ASN A 70 -26.62 -1.85 7.83
CA ASN A 70 -25.61 -2.33 8.77
C ASN A 70 -25.71 -3.83 9.03
N CYS A 71 -26.92 -4.32 9.33
CA CYS A 71 -27.13 -5.74 9.62
C CYS A 71 -26.78 -6.60 8.41
N LYS A 72 -27.14 -6.16 7.20
CA LYS A 72 -26.74 -6.82 5.95
C LYS A 72 -25.23 -6.82 5.78
N ALA A 73 -24.58 -5.67 5.97
CA ALA A 73 -23.12 -5.52 5.88
C ALA A 73 -22.39 -6.44 6.87
N LYS A 74 -22.82 -6.47 8.14
CA LYS A 74 -22.30 -7.38 9.16
C LYS A 74 -22.47 -8.83 8.74
N SER A 75 -23.65 -9.20 8.24
CA SER A 75 -23.90 -10.57 7.79
C SER A 75 -22.96 -10.97 6.65
N ILE A 76 -22.73 -10.09 5.67
CA ILE A 76 -21.81 -10.32 4.55
C ILE A 76 -20.38 -10.51 5.09
N LEU A 77 -19.91 -9.59 5.95
CA LEU A 77 -18.57 -9.67 6.54
C LEU A 77 -18.42 -10.95 7.38
N CYS A 78 -19.39 -11.32 8.22
CA CYS A 78 -19.32 -12.57 8.98
C CYS A 78 -19.20 -13.81 8.08
N CYS A 79 -19.96 -13.87 6.98
CA CYS A 79 -19.89 -14.96 6.00
C CYS A 79 -18.56 -15.00 5.23
N ALA A 80 -17.87 -13.87 5.17
CA ALA A 80 -16.60 -13.70 4.50
C ALA A 80 -15.39 -14.06 5.37
N LEU A 81 -15.57 -14.35 6.65
CA LEU A 81 -14.46 -14.59 7.57
C LEU A 81 -14.39 -16.06 7.97
N SER A 82 -13.18 -16.62 8.00
CA SER A 82 -12.96 -17.89 8.68
C SER A 82 -13.27 -17.75 10.18
N LYS A 83 -13.49 -18.87 10.87
CA LYS A 83 -13.77 -18.88 12.32
C LYS A 83 -12.70 -18.12 13.13
N LYS A 84 -11.43 -18.28 12.76
CA LYS A 84 -10.31 -17.58 13.41
C LYS A 84 -10.45 -16.07 13.25
N GLU A 85 -10.72 -15.61 12.02
CA GLU A 85 -10.82 -14.19 11.70
C GLU A 85 -12.08 -13.54 12.27
N PHE A 86 -13.19 -14.27 12.27
CA PHE A 86 -14.42 -13.83 12.91
C PHE A 86 -14.21 -13.54 14.41
N ASN A 87 -13.42 -14.35 15.12
CA ASN A 87 -13.16 -14.13 16.54
C ASN A 87 -12.48 -12.77 16.83
N HIS A 88 -11.74 -12.21 15.88
CA HIS A 88 -11.14 -10.88 16.06
C HIS A 88 -12.19 -9.76 16.06
N VAL A 89 -13.30 -9.94 15.33
CA VAL A 89 -14.34 -8.92 15.11
C VAL A 89 -15.67 -9.23 15.79
N SER A 90 -15.79 -10.35 16.50
CA SER A 90 -17.06 -10.83 17.09
C SER A 90 -17.70 -9.85 18.09
N ALA A 91 -16.88 -9.05 18.77
CA ALA A 91 -17.34 -8.03 19.72
C ALA A 91 -17.73 -6.68 19.07
N CYS A 92 -17.52 -6.51 17.75
CA CYS A 92 -17.81 -5.27 17.05
C CYS A 92 -19.33 -5.05 16.89
N LYS A 93 -19.78 -3.83 17.15
CA LYS A 93 -21.19 -3.43 17.14
C LYS A 93 -21.69 -3.12 15.74
N SER A 94 -20.85 -2.56 14.88
CA SER A 94 -21.18 -2.19 13.50
C SER A 94 -20.31 -2.90 12.46
N ALA A 95 -20.75 -2.91 11.20
CA ALA A 95 -19.94 -3.42 10.09
C ALA A 95 -18.68 -2.58 9.88
N MET A 96 -18.78 -1.26 10.05
CA MET A 96 -17.63 -0.36 10.07
C MET A 96 -16.61 -0.77 11.13
N GLU A 97 -17.04 -1.01 12.38
CA GLU A 97 -16.10 -1.44 13.44
C GLU A 97 -15.42 -2.77 13.09
N MET A 98 -16.14 -3.73 12.49
CA MET A 98 -15.55 -4.98 12.01
C MET A 98 -14.49 -4.72 10.93
N TRP A 99 -14.84 -3.91 9.93
CA TRP A 99 -13.95 -3.54 8.83
C TRP A 99 -12.69 -2.81 9.31
N GLN A 100 -12.86 -1.80 10.16
CA GLN A 100 -11.76 -1.05 10.75
C GLN A 100 -10.85 -1.94 11.60
N LYS A 101 -11.42 -2.86 12.37
CA LYS A 101 -10.63 -3.77 13.19
C LYS A 101 -9.81 -4.75 12.34
N LEU A 102 -10.37 -5.27 11.25
CA LEU A 102 -9.60 -6.07 10.28
C LEU A 102 -8.50 -5.22 9.64
N ARG A 103 -8.81 -4.01 9.20
CA ARG A 103 -7.84 -3.07 8.63
C ARG A 103 -6.67 -2.83 9.58
N ILE A 104 -6.95 -2.50 10.84
CA ILE A 104 -5.93 -2.26 11.86
C ILE A 104 -5.12 -3.53 12.15
N THR A 105 -5.76 -4.69 12.23
CA THR A 105 -5.10 -5.97 12.53
C THR A 105 -4.10 -6.36 11.44
N TYR A 106 -4.42 -6.08 10.18
CA TYR A 106 -3.66 -6.59 9.03
C TYR A 106 -2.80 -5.53 8.30
N GLU A 107 -3.22 -4.25 8.30
CA GLU A 107 -2.45 -3.14 7.71
C GLU A 107 -1.74 -2.29 8.77
N GLY A 108 -2.10 -2.45 10.05
CA GLY A 108 -1.68 -1.56 11.13
C GLY A 108 -2.60 -0.34 11.26
N THR A 109 -2.37 0.49 12.28
CA THR A 109 -3.11 1.75 12.44
C THR A 109 -2.59 2.80 11.47
N ASP A 110 -3.43 3.80 11.16
CA ASP A 110 -3.00 4.97 10.37
C ASP A 110 -1.77 5.64 11.02
N LYS A 111 -1.69 5.67 12.35
CA LYS A 111 -0.52 6.19 13.07
C LYS A 111 0.76 5.37 12.82
N VAL A 112 0.67 4.04 12.77
CA VAL A 112 1.81 3.18 12.42
C VAL A 112 2.21 3.40 10.96
N LYS A 113 1.23 3.57 10.06
CA LYS A 113 1.48 3.89 8.65
C LYS A 113 2.23 5.21 8.50
N GLU A 114 1.75 6.28 9.14
CA GLU A 114 2.41 7.59 9.18
C GLU A 114 3.84 7.48 9.73
N THR A 115 4.02 6.80 10.86
CA THR A 115 5.34 6.63 11.47
C THR A 115 6.32 5.91 10.53
N ARG A 116 5.85 4.89 9.80
CA ARG A 116 6.66 4.20 8.78
C ARG A 116 7.02 5.13 7.61
N ILE A 117 6.07 5.95 7.16
CA ILE A 117 6.32 6.97 6.14
C ILE A 117 7.38 7.96 6.63
N ASP A 118 7.27 8.48 7.85
CA ASP A 118 8.20 9.47 8.40
C ASP A 118 9.63 8.91 8.51
N ILE A 119 9.76 7.64 8.94
CA ILE A 119 11.05 6.95 8.99
C ILE A 119 11.65 6.83 7.59
N LEU A 120 10.87 6.37 6.61
CA LEU A 120 11.35 6.19 5.23
C LEU A 120 11.65 7.52 4.54
N VAL A 121 10.85 8.56 4.77
CA VAL A 121 11.13 9.93 4.29
C VAL A 121 12.42 10.43 4.88
N THR A 122 12.64 10.26 6.19
CA THR A 122 13.90 10.65 6.84
C THR A 122 15.10 9.90 6.26
N GLN A 123 14.97 8.60 6.02
CA GLN A 123 16.00 7.78 5.39
C GLN A 123 16.26 8.23 3.94
N TYR A 124 15.21 8.54 3.19
CA TYR A 124 15.31 9.07 1.83
C TYR A 124 16.03 10.43 1.84
N GLU A 125 15.59 11.39 2.65
CA GLU A 125 16.18 12.72 2.75
C GLU A 125 17.66 12.67 3.13
N ARG A 126 18.04 11.80 4.08
CA ARG A 126 19.42 11.61 4.53
C ARG A 126 20.22 10.61 3.68
N PHE A 127 19.63 10.07 2.62
CA PHE A 127 20.27 9.07 1.80
C PHE A 127 21.58 9.60 1.20
N GLN A 128 22.66 8.86 1.44
CA GLN A 128 24.02 9.12 0.96
C GLN A 128 24.69 7.76 0.70
N MET A 129 25.61 7.74 -0.26
CA MET A 129 26.52 6.63 -0.50
C MET A 129 27.43 6.45 0.72
N GLN A 130 27.57 5.22 1.20
CA GLN A 130 28.39 4.91 2.35
C GLN A 130 29.87 4.71 1.95
N PRO A 131 30.83 4.91 2.87
CA PRO A 131 32.23 4.62 2.59
C PRO A 131 32.44 3.15 2.22
N GLY A 132 33.07 2.90 1.06
CA GLY A 132 33.36 1.55 0.57
C GLY A 132 32.16 0.80 -0.01
N GLU A 133 31.01 1.46 -0.13
CA GLU A 133 29.84 0.91 -0.80
C GLU A 133 29.99 1.00 -2.32
N SER A 134 29.52 0.00 -3.07
CA SER A 134 29.47 0.08 -4.54
C SER A 134 28.20 0.74 -5.06
N ILE A 135 28.20 1.22 -6.32
CA ILE A 135 27.01 1.81 -6.96
C ILE A 135 25.81 0.84 -6.94
N THR A 136 26.03 -0.45 -7.16
CA THR A 136 24.96 -1.45 -7.13
C THR A 136 24.36 -1.62 -5.72
N GLN A 137 25.20 -1.63 -4.68
CA GLN A 137 24.74 -1.72 -3.29
C GLN A 137 23.95 -0.47 -2.89
N MET A 138 24.47 0.72 -3.22
CA MET A 138 23.78 1.98 -3.02
C MET A 138 22.42 1.99 -3.71
N PHE A 139 22.37 1.58 -4.99
CA PHE A 139 21.13 1.56 -5.74
C PHE A 139 20.09 0.59 -5.16
N SER A 140 20.51 -0.60 -4.70
CA SER A 140 19.61 -1.54 -4.03
C SER A 140 18.95 -0.91 -2.80
N ARG A 141 19.73 -0.28 -1.90
CA ARG A 141 19.17 0.41 -0.72
C ARG A 141 18.23 1.54 -1.11
N PHE A 142 18.57 2.27 -2.17
CA PHE A 142 17.72 3.36 -2.68
C PHE A 142 16.36 2.83 -3.12
N ILE A 143 16.36 1.75 -3.92
CA ILE A 143 15.14 1.09 -4.40
C ILE A 143 14.30 0.55 -3.25
N ASP A 144 14.91 -0.04 -2.24
CA ASP A 144 14.19 -0.54 -1.05
C ASP A 144 13.43 0.59 -0.33
N ILE A 145 14.05 1.75 -0.16
CA ILE A 145 13.41 2.93 0.46
C ILE A 145 12.26 3.44 -0.41
N THR A 146 12.48 3.61 -1.72
CA THR A 146 11.46 4.18 -2.62
C THR A 146 10.30 3.23 -2.85
N ASN A 147 10.54 1.92 -2.88
CA ASN A 147 9.49 0.91 -2.94
C ASN A 147 8.66 0.88 -1.64
N GLY A 148 9.33 1.03 -0.49
CA GLY A 148 8.65 1.16 0.80
C GLY A 148 7.72 2.37 0.82
N LEU A 149 8.17 3.54 0.34
CA LEU A 149 7.34 4.75 0.23
C LEU A 149 6.17 4.56 -0.76
N ALA A 150 6.43 3.98 -1.93
CA ALA A 150 5.42 3.73 -2.94
C ALA A 150 4.32 2.78 -2.42
N GLY A 151 4.71 1.70 -1.72
CA GLY A 151 3.78 0.76 -1.08
C GLY A 151 2.89 1.39 -0.01
N LEU A 152 3.28 2.54 0.54
CA LEU A 152 2.51 3.31 1.52
C LEU A 152 1.72 4.47 0.88
N GLY A 153 1.82 4.66 -0.44
CA GLY A 153 1.12 5.70 -1.21
C GLY A 153 1.91 6.99 -1.43
N LYS A 154 3.20 7.05 -1.06
CA LYS A 154 4.09 8.17 -1.40
C LYS A 154 4.95 7.80 -2.60
N ILE A 155 4.52 8.24 -3.77
CA ILE A 155 5.24 7.99 -5.03
C ILE A 155 6.24 9.12 -5.26
N ASN A 156 7.50 8.76 -5.53
CA ASN A 156 8.53 9.71 -5.95
C ASN A 156 8.57 9.77 -7.48
N GLU A 157 8.63 10.98 -8.04
CA GLU A 157 8.81 11.14 -9.48
C GLU A 157 10.19 10.66 -9.92
N MET A 158 10.25 10.03 -11.10
CA MET A 158 11.49 9.49 -11.66
C MET A 158 12.64 10.53 -11.69
N GLY A 159 12.33 11.77 -12.10
CA GLY A 159 13.31 12.84 -12.14
C GLY A 159 13.83 13.25 -10.76
N ASP A 160 12.99 13.18 -9.72
CA ASP A 160 13.42 13.44 -8.35
C ASP A 160 14.32 12.32 -7.83
N MET A 161 14.01 11.07 -8.17
CA MET A 161 14.84 9.92 -7.83
C MET A 161 16.23 10.01 -8.49
N VAL A 162 16.29 10.37 -9.77
CA VAL A 162 17.56 10.60 -10.50
C VAL A 162 18.39 11.69 -9.84
N ARG A 163 17.80 12.87 -9.58
CA ARG A 163 18.48 13.97 -8.87
C ARG A 163 18.94 13.56 -7.48
N LYS A 164 18.14 12.75 -6.79
CA LYS A 164 18.47 12.30 -5.44
C LYS A 164 19.70 11.41 -5.45
N ILE A 165 19.77 10.42 -6.33
CA ILE A 165 20.95 9.55 -6.46
C ILE A 165 22.21 10.37 -6.77
N LEU A 166 22.12 11.30 -7.75
CA LEU A 166 23.26 12.15 -8.12
C LEU A 166 23.79 12.98 -6.93
N ARG A 167 22.90 13.56 -6.10
CA ARG A 167 23.25 14.32 -4.89
C ARG A 167 23.73 13.46 -3.71
N SER A 168 23.54 12.16 -3.80
CA SER A 168 23.94 11.20 -2.77
C SER A 168 25.31 10.57 -3.05
N LEU A 169 25.93 10.88 -4.18
CA LEU A 169 27.28 10.45 -4.52
C LEU A 169 28.33 11.31 -3.78
N PRO A 170 29.51 10.75 -3.43
CA PRO A 170 30.57 11.50 -2.79
C PRO A 170 31.18 12.53 -3.75
N SER A 171 31.84 13.55 -3.20
CA SER A 171 32.39 14.67 -3.97
C SER A 171 33.42 14.26 -5.04
N SER A 172 34.06 13.09 -4.91
CA SER A 172 34.93 12.53 -5.94
C SER A 172 34.21 12.25 -7.27
N TRP A 173 32.88 12.08 -7.25
CA TRP A 173 32.06 11.85 -8.44
C TRP A 173 31.59 13.12 -9.13
N THR A 174 31.92 14.32 -8.60
CA THR A 174 31.47 15.61 -9.13
C THR A 174 31.67 15.74 -10.64
N PRO A 175 32.84 15.41 -11.24
CA PRO A 175 33.02 15.52 -12.69
C PRO A 175 32.04 14.66 -13.50
N LYS A 176 31.75 13.44 -13.01
CA LYS A 176 30.80 12.52 -13.66
C LYS A 176 29.36 13.01 -13.50
N VAL A 177 29.01 13.57 -12.34
CA VAL A 177 27.70 14.18 -12.09
C VAL A 177 27.47 15.34 -13.06
N THR A 178 28.38 16.31 -13.13
CA THR A 178 28.27 17.46 -14.04
C THR A 178 28.09 17.03 -15.50
N ALA A 179 28.88 16.06 -15.98
CA ALA A 179 28.75 15.55 -17.34
C ALA A 179 27.37 14.90 -17.61
N ILE A 180 26.78 14.23 -16.61
CA ILE A 180 25.43 13.66 -16.74
C ILE A 180 24.38 14.77 -16.80
N GLU A 181 24.49 15.77 -15.92
CA GLU A 181 23.56 16.90 -15.83
C GLU A 181 23.57 17.77 -17.10
N GLU A 182 24.72 17.98 -17.72
CA GLU A 182 24.84 18.73 -18.97
C GLU A 182 24.32 17.95 -20.19
N ALA A 183 24.53 16.63 -20.22
CA ALA A 183 24.20 15.81 -21.39
C ALA A 183 22.77 15.26 -21.40
N ASN A 184 22.02 15.34 -20.29
CA ASN A 184 20.72 14.68 -20.17
C ASN A 184 19.65 15.58 -19.53
N ASP A 185 18.42 15.49 -20.03
CA ASP A 185 17.24 15.98 -19.31
C ASP A 185 16.90 15.03 -18.15
N LEU A 186 17.32 15.41 -16.94
CA LEU A 186 17.12 14.61 -15.73
C LEU A 186 15.65 14.31 -15.42
N LYS A 187 14.69 15.11 -15.91
CA LYS A 187 13.26 14.84 -15.70
C LYS A 187 12.76 13.64 -16.50
N LYS A 188 13.42 13.32 -17.62
CA LYS A 188 13.05 12.24 -18.55
C LYS A 188 14.02 11.05 -18.50
N MET A 189 15.09 11.18 -17.72
CA MET A 189 16.10 10.13 -17.60
C MET A 189 15.55 8.95 -16.80
N LEU A 190 15.75 7.74 -17.35
CA LEU A 190 15.43 6.49 -16.66
C LEU A 190 16.51 6.14 -15.64
N LEU A 191 16.12 5.53 -14.51
CA LEU A 191 17.06 5.12 -13.46
C LEU A 191 18.06 4.08 -13.97
N GLU A 192 17.64 3.16 -14.81
CA GLU A 192 18.49 2.12 -15.38
C GLU A 192 19.61 2.74 -16.24
N LYS A 193 19.29 3.80 -16.99
CA LYS A 193 20.29 4.56 -17.77
C LYS A 193 21.30 5.24 -16.84
N LEU A 194 20.82 5.84 -15.75
CA LEU A 194 21.67 6.50 -14.76
C LEU A 194 22.64 5.51 -14.12
N ILE A 195 22.10 4.42 -13.57
CA ILE A 195 22.88 3.40 -12.87
C ILE A 195 23.88 2.73 -13.80
N GLY A 196 23.50 2.42 -15.04
CA GLY A 196 24.44 1.89 -16.03
C GLY A 196 25.64 2.83 -16.30
N SER A 197 25.38 4.14 -16.40
CA SER A 197 26.43 5.16 -16.58
C SER A 197 27.36 5.28 -15.36
N LEU A 198 26.81 5.16 -14.15
CA LEU A 198 27.58 5.23 -12.90
C LEU A 198 28.41 3.96 -12.70
N MET A 199 27.84 2.77 -12.90
CA MET A 199 28.57 1.50 -12.81
C MET A 199 29.71 1.42 -13.82
N ALA A 200 29.50 1.87 -15.07
CA ALA A 200 30.57 1.92 -16.06
C ALA A 200 31.72 2.85 -15.64
N HIS A 201 31.42 3.93 -14.92
CA HIS A 201 32.43 4.83 -14.39
C HIS A 201 33.18 4.22 -13.20
N GLU A 202 32.46 3.55 -12.28
CA GLU A 202 33.04 2.82 -11.15
C GLU A 202 34.13 1.84 -11.61
N ILE A 203 33.81 0.99 -12.60
CA ILE A 203 34.76 0.01 -13.18
C ILE A 203 36.00 0.70 -13.77
N ASN A 204 35.85 1.89 -14.36
CA ASN A 204 36.98 2.62 -14.93
C ASN A 204 37.88 3.23 -13.85
N ILE A 205 37.31 3.65 -12.71
CA ILE A 205 38.08 4.15 -11.56
C ILE A 205 38.85 3.00 -10.91
N GLU A 206 38.23 1.84 -10.72
CA GLU A 206 38.86 0.66 -10.08
C GLU A 206 40.01 0.06 -10.90
N ARG A 207 40.11 0.41 -12.19
CA ARG A 207 41.21 -0.03 -13.07
C ARG A 207 42.48 0.83 -12.97
N LEU A 208 42.39 2.00 -12.33
CA LEU A 208 43.49 2.95 -12.14
C LEU A 208 44.19 2.73 -10.80
#